data_AF-A0A519H1B4-F1
#
_entry.id   AF-A0A519H1B4-F1
#
_cell.length_a   1.000
_cell.length_b   1.000
_cell.length_c   1.000
_cell.angle_alpha   90.00
_cell.angle_beta   90.00
_cell.angle_gamma   90.00
#
_symmetry.space_group_name_H-M   'P 1'
#
loop_
_entity.id
_entity.type
_entity.pdbx_description
1 polymer ?
#
loop_
_entity_poly.entity_id
_entity_poly.type
_entity_poly.pdbx_seq_one_letter_code
_entity_poly.pdbx_strand_id
1 'polypeptide(L)'
;MALGAQDLDIWLEPFLAALGHKKRRLWAPLYLRGLLGPSERKSLQPMAACLGLGGHDQLQHFIASPAWDDAPLWRVLAEQADRLVGGPRAALVIDDTALPKKGTLSVGVERQYCGQLGKRTSCQALVSLTLAGAEVPMPVGLRLFLPETWTADPERCVAAGVPEDEVVARSKGMIALAELDRLLAAGVQFGIVLADAGYGASAAFRHGLSERGLTWA
;
A
#
# COMPACT_ATOMS: atom_id res chain seq x y z
N MET A 1 -5.17 -7.17 -22.59
CA MET A 1 -6.11 -6.09 -22.91
C MET A 1 -5.50 -4.79 -22.41
N ALA A 2 -5.13 -3.88 -23.30
CA ALA A 2 -4.81 -2.53 -22.87
C ALA A 2 -6.12 -1.89 -22.43
N LEU A 3 -6.25 -1.55 -21.14
CA LEU A 3 -7.34 -0.69 -20.68
C LEU A 3 -7.33 0.57 -21.56
N GLY A 4 -8.44 0.84 -22.23
CA GLY A 4 -8.59 2.08 -22.98
C GLY A 4 -8.49 3.27 -22.02
N ALA A 5 -8.08 4.44 -22.52
CA ALA A 5 -8.04 5.65 -21.69
C ALA A 5 -9.41 5.95 -21.02
N GLN A 6 -10.51 5.57 -21.69
CA GLN A 6 -11.87 5.66 -21.16
C GLN A 6 -12.14 4.68 -20.02
N ASP A 7 -11.61 3.45 -20.09
CA ASP A 7 -11.80 2.45 -19.02
C ASP A 7 -11.11 2.89 -17.73
N LEU A 8 -9.92 3.48 -17.85
CA LEU A 8 -9.21 4.04 -16.69
C LEU A 8 -9.99 5.19 -16.07
N ASP A 9 -10.57 6.08 -16.89
CA ASP A 9 -11.31 7.24 -16.38
C ASP A 9 -12.56 6.81 -15.61
N ILE A 10 -13.32 5.85 -16.15
CA ILE A 10 -14.48 5.26 -15.48
C ILE A 10 -14.06 4.58 -14.17
N TRP A 11 -12.98 3.80 -14.20
CA TRP A 11 -12.48 3.11 -13.01
C TRP A 11 -12.05 4.10 -11.90
N LEU A 12 -11.53 5.28 -12.28
CA LEU A 12 -11.06 6.29 -11.34
C LEU A 12 -12.18 7.11 -10.69
N GLU A 13 -13.38 7.19 -11.27
CA GLU A 13 -14.49 8.02 -10.77
C GLU A 13 -14.71 7.94 -9.24
N PRO A 14 -14.85 6.75 -8.61
CA PRO A 14 -15.06 6.68 -7.16
C PRO A 14 -13.85 7.18 -6.37
N PHE A 15 -12.62 7.00 -6.86
CA PHE A 15 -11.41 7.51 -6.22
C PHE A 15 -11.31 9.03 -6.34
N LEU A 16 -11.66 9.60 -7.50
CA LEU A 16 -11.68 11.05 -7.70
C LEU A 16 -12.70 11.72 -6.79
N ALA A 17 -13.87 11.09 -6.57
CA ALA A 17 -14.84 11.59 -5.60
C ALA A 17 -14.27 11.68 -4.18
N ALA A 18 -13.46 10.70 -3.77
CA ALA A 18 -12.81 10.65 -2.47
C ALA A 18 -11.60 11.61 -2.30
N LEU A 19 -10.99 12.09 -3.38
CA LEU A 19 -9.81 12.97 -3.34
C LEU A 19 -10.08 14.41 -2.82
N GLY A 20 -11.35 14.78 -2.60
CA GLY A 20 -11.74 16.02 -1.93
C GLY A 20 -11.43 17.31 -2.71
N HIS A 21 -10.18 17.78 -2.72
CA HIS A 21 -9.82 19.08 -3.30
C HIS A 21 -9.77 19.05 -4.84
N LYS A 22 -10.33 20.07 -5.51
CA LYS A 22 -10.40 20.16 -6.99
C LYS A 22 -9.07 19.90 -7.69
N LYS A 23 -7.96 20.47 -7.19
CA LYS A 23 -6.64 20.28 -7.80
C LYS A 23 -6.17 18.82 -7.71
N ARG A 24 -6.49 18.09 -6.63
CA ARG A 24 -6.14 16.66 -6.50
C ARG A 24 -6.88 15.82 -7.53
N ARG A 25 -8.18 16.08 -7.72
CA ARG A 25 -8.98 15.44 -8.78
C ARG A 25 -8.45 15.70 -10.19
N LEU A 26 -7.95 16.91 -10.44
CA LEU A 26 -7.38 17.27 -11.74
C LEU A 26 -6.08 16.52 -12.03
N TRP A 27 -5.17 16.44 -11.04
CA TRP A 27 -3.82 15.91 -11.25
C TRP A 27 -3.71 14.39 -11.07
N ALA A 28 -4.61 13.74 -10.32
CA ALA A 28 -4.54 12.30 -10.09
C ALA A 28 -4.61 11.46 -11.39
N PRO A 29 -5.54 11.71 -12.34
CA PRO A 29 -5.57 10.96 -13.59
C PRO A 29 -4.30 11.16 -14.42
N LEU A 30 -3.73 12.37 -14.42
CA LEU A 30 -2.48 12.65 -15.14
C LEU A 30 -1.31 11.89 -14.52
N TYR A 31 -1.19 11.89 -13.19
CA TYR A 31 -0.17 11.13 -12.49
C TYR A 31 -0.27 9.64 -12.78
N LEU A 32 -1.47 9.07 -12.70
CA LEU A 32 -1.70 7.64 -12.97
C LEU A 32 -1.46 7.27 -14.44
N ARG A 33 -1.87 8.11 -15.40
CA ARG A 33 -1.53 7.90 -16.81
C ARG A 33 -0.03 8.01 -17.06
N GLY A 34 0.69 8.87 -16.33
CA GLY A 34 2.15 8.90 -16.36
C GLY A 34 2.77 7.58 -15.90
N LEU A 35 2.25 7.00 -14.82
CA LEU A 35 2.69 5.71 -14.29
C LEU A 35 2.36 4.54 -15.23
N LEU A 36 1.13 4.48 -15.73
CA LEU A 36 0.64 3.39 -16.59
C LEU A 36 1.03 3.55 -18.07
N GLY A 37 1.44 4.75 -18.47
CA GLY A 37 1.81 5.07 -19.84
C GLY A 37 3.10 4.38 -20.30
N PRO A 38 3.51 4.59 -21.57
CA PRO A 38 4.59 3.85 -22.19
C PRO A 38 6.00 4.25 -21.70
N SER A 39 6.13 5.29 -20.87
CA SER A 39 7.43 5.76 -20.39
C SER A 39 8.18 4.66 -19.64
N GLU A 40 9.39 4.30 -20.07
CA GLU A 40 10.23 3.31 -19.38
C GLU A 40 10.62 3.78 -17.97
N ARG A 41 10.90 5.08 -17.82
CA ARG A 41 11.32 5.68 -16.55
C ARG A 41 10.17 6.43 -15.89
N LYS A 42 9.65 5.89 -14.78
CA LYS A 42 8.51 6.44 -14.02
C LYS A 42 8.84 7.61 -13.08
N SER A 43 9.86 8.41 -13.41
CA SER A 43 10.17 9.65 -12.67
C SER A 43 9.34 10.82 -13.20
N LEU A 44 9.12 11.85 -12.37
CA LEU A 44 8.20 12.95 -12.66
C LEU A 44 8.46 13.67 -13.99
N GLN A 45 9.72 13.94 -14.34
CA GLN A 45 10.08 14.64 -15.58
C GLN A 45 9.79 13.82 -16.85
N PRO A 46 10.27 12.56 -16.99
CA PRO A 46 9.84 11.69 -18.09
C PRO A 46 8.33 11.46 -18.17
N MET A 47 7.64 11.35 -17.04
CA MET A 47 6.18 11.24 -17.03
C MET A 47 5.53 12.52 -17.58
N ALA A 48 5.96 13.70 -17.11
CA ALA A 48 5.47 14.98 -17.60
C ALA A 48 5.70 15.15 -19.11
N ALA A 49 6.90 14.80 -19.59
CA ALA A 49 7.23 14.85 -21.02
C ALA A 49 6.35 13.90 -21.85
N CYS A 50 6.16 12.66 -21.40
CA CYS A 50 5.29 11.68 -22.08
C CYS A 50 3.82 12.13 -22.13
N LEU A 51 3.38 12.91 -21.15
CA LEU A 51 2.03 13.48 -21.07
C LEU A 51 1.90 14.82 -21.81
N GLY A 52 2.98 15.35 -22.40
CA GLY A 52 2.98 16.65 -23.07
C GLY A 52 2.80 17.86 -22.13
N LEU A 53 3.14 17.71 -20.85
CA LEU A 53 3.05 18.79 -19.86
C LEU A 53 4.25 19.74 -19.99
N GLY A 54 4.02 21.04 -19.77
CA GLY A 54 5.06 22.07 -19.82
C GLY A 54 6.10 22.01 -18.68
N GLY A 55 5.90 21.14 -17.69
CA GLY A 55 6.78 20.95 -16.54
C GLY A 55 6.29 19.86 -15.60
N HIS A 56 7.12 19.44 -14.64
CA HIS A 56 6.80 18.35 -13.71
C HIS A 56 6.33 18.83 -12.32
N ASP A 57 6.42 20.12 -12.03
CA ASP A 57 6.16 20.69 -10.70
C ASP A 57 4.76 20.35 -10.19
N GLN A 58 3.76 20.37 -11.07
CA GLN A 58 2.38 20.06 -10.67
C GLN A 58 2.20 18.58 -10.29
N LEU A 59 2.90 17.66 -10.97
CA LEU A 59 2.93 16.25 -10.57
C LEU A 59 3.64 16.07 -9.23
N GLN A 60 4.74 16.81 -9.01
CA GLN A 60 5.45 16.81 -7.73
C GLN A 60 4.57 17.31 -6.59
N HIS A 61 3.93 18.47 -6.77
CA HIS A 61 3.02 19.04 -5.78
C HIS A 61 1.81 18.14 -5.51
N PHE A 62 1.32 17.41 -6.50
CA PHE A 62 0.24 16.46 -6.32
C PHE A 62 0.63 15.32 -5.36
N ILE A 63 1.76 14.65 -5.60
CA ILE A 63 2.14 13.45 -4.83
C ILE A 63 2.85 13.78 -3.51
N ALA A 64 3.61 14.87 -3.46
CA ALA A 64 4.46 15.23 -2.32
C ALA A 64 3.79 16.21 -1.33
N SER A 65 2.53 16.58 -1.56
CA SER A 65 1.79 17.43 -0.62
C SER A 65 1.66 16.72 0.73
N PRO A 66 2.03 17.33 1.87
CA PRO A 66 1.77 16.75 3.19
C PRO A 66 0.28 16.81 3.58
N ALA A 67 -0.54 17.50 2.79
CA ALA A 67 -1.92 17.85 3.15
C ALA A 67 -2.99 16.89 2.62
N TRP A 68 -2.63 15.64 2.26
CA TRP A 68 -3.64 14.68 1.81
C TRP A 68 -3.61 13.37 2.59
N ASP A 69 -4.78 13.08 3.16
CA ASP A 69 -5.15 11.83 3.80
C ASP A 69 -5.50 10.78 2.72
N ASP A 70 -4.85 9.62 2.78
CA ASP A 70 -5.04 8.51 1.85
C ASP A 70 -6.11 7.51 2.32
N ALA A 71 -6.59 7.61 3.57
CA ALA A 71 -7.56 6.69 4.14
C ALA A 71 -8.87 6.59 3.32
N PRO A 72 -9.42 7.69 2.77
CA PRO A 72 -10.58 7.61 1.89
C PRO A 72 -10.31 6.77 0.62
N LEU A 73 -9.10 6.81 0.07
CA LEU A 73 -8.75 6.01 -1.10
C LEU A 73 -8.62 4.53 -0.76
N TRP A 74 -8.02 4.20 0.39
CA TRP A 74 -7.95 2.82 0.86
C TRP A 74 -9.33 2.23 1.13
N ARG A 75 -10.28 3.04 1.61
CA ARG A 75 -11.69 2.62 1.76
C ARG A 75 -12.31 2.31 0.39
N VAL A 76 -12.19 3.23 -0.56
CA VAL A 76 -12.72 3.01 -1.93
C VAL A 76 -12.09 1.77 -2.55
N LEU A 77 -10.78 1.58 -2.41
CA LEU A 77 -10.09 0.39 -2.94
C LEU A 77 -10.64 -0.91 -2.34
N ALA A 78 -10.84 -0.94 -1.02
CA ALA A 78 -11.41 -2.09 -0.32
C ALA A 78 -12.83 -2.40 -0.80
N GLU A 79 -13.69 -1.39 -0.93
CA GLU A 79 -15.06 -1.55 -1.46
C GLU A 79 -15.08 -2.05 -2.90
N GLN A 80 -14.21 -1.53 -3.77
CA GLN A 80 -14.12 -1.97 -5.17
C GLN A 80 -13.59 -3.41 -5.26
N ALA A 81 -12.56 -3.75 -4.47
CA ALA A 81 -12.01 -5.09 -4.43
C ALA A 81 -13.05 -6.10 -3.94
N ASP A 82 -13.79 -5.79 -2.88
CA ASP A 82 -14.85 -6.64 -2.36
C ASP A 82 -15.95 -6.92 -3.40
N ARG A 83 -16.41 -5.88 -4.12
CA ARG A 83 -17.38 -6.05 -5.21
C ARG A 83 -16.88 -6.94 -6.34
N LEU A 84 -15.57 -6.91 -6.63
CA LEU A 84 -14.99 -7.64 -7.75
C LEU A 84 -14.66 -9.10 -7.40
N VAL A 85 -14.09 -9.33 -6.22
CA VAL A 85 -13.49 -10.63 -5.88
C VAL A 85 -13.85 -11.13 -4.47
N GLY A 86 -14.60 -10.35 -3.68
CA GLY A 86 -14.98 -10.69 -2.32
C GLY A 86 -15.98 -11.84 -2.20
N GLY A 87 -16.28 -12.21 -0.97
CA GLY A 87 -17.25 -13.24 -0.60
C GLY A 87 -16.63 -14.48 0.05
N PRO A 88 -17.44 -15.50 0.40
CA PRO A 88 -17.01 -16.62 1.24
C PRO A 88 -15.97 -17.54 0.59
N ARG A 89 -15.73 -17.42 -0.73
CA ARG A 89 -14.69 -18.17 -1.45
C ARG A 89 -13.41 -17.36 -1.64
N ALA A 90 -13.39 -16.08 -1.27
CA ALA A 90 -12.20 -15.26 -1.33
C ALA A 90 -11.25 -15.61 -0.17
N ALA A 91 -9.96 -15.50 -0.44
CA ALA A 91 -8.91 -15.55 0.57
C ALA A 91 -8.35 -14.14 0.78
N LEU A 92 -8.15 -13.74 2.03
CA LEU A 92 -7.34 -12.57 2.36
C LEU A 92 -5.90 -13.03 2.61
N VAL A 93 -4.99 -12.70 1.70
CA VAL A 93 -3.59 -13.11 1.76
C VAL A 93 -2.75 -12.01 2.40
N ILE A 94 -1.97 -12.37 3.42
CA ILE A 94 -1.04 -11.49 4.14
C ILE A 94 0.39 -11.92 3.82
N ASP A 95 1.19 -10.99 3.33
CA ASP A 95 2.58 -11.24 2.98
C ASP A 95 3.45 -9.98 3.14
N ASP A 96 4.75 -10.18 3.29
CA ASP A 96 5.75 -9.11 3.28
C ASP A 96 6.28 -8.88 1.87
N THR A 97 6.23 -7.64 1.41
CA THR A 97 6.96 -7.23 0.21
C THR A 97 8.17 -6.37 0.59
N ALA A 98 9.34 -6.72 0.07
CA ALA A 98 10.58 -6.00 0.34
C ALA A 98 11.00 -5.17 -0.87
N LEU A 99 11.33 -3.90 -0.65
CA LEU A 99 11.84 -3.01 -1.69
C LEU A 99 13.33 -2.77 -1.46
N PRO A 100 14.24 -3.34 -2.28
CA PRO A 100 15.67 -3.09 -2.17
C PRO A 100 15.99 -1.60 -2.27
N LYS A 101 16.87 -1.12 -1.39
CA LYS A 101 17.31 0.28 -1.37
C LYS A 101 18.82 0.37 -1.31
N LYS A 102 19.32 1.56 -1.69
CA LYS A 102 20.69 1.99 -1.46
C LYS A 102 20.66 3.27 -0.62
N GLY A 103 21.57 3.38 0.35
CA GLY A 103 21.62 4.50 1.29
C GLY A 103 20.73 4.32 2.53
N THR A 104 20.57 5.39 3.30
CA THR A 104 19.94 5.41 4.63
C THR A 104 18.75 6.37 4.75
N LEU A 105 18.42 7.10 3.67
CA LEU A 105 17.44 8.19 3.69
C LEU A 105 16.00 7.76 3.40
N SER A 106 15.77 6.56 2.87
CA SER A 106 14.40 6.07 2.67
C SER A 106 13.77 5.66 4.00
N VAL A 107 12.59 6.19 4.34
CA VAL A 107 11.86 5.86 5.58
C VAL A 107 11.78 4.34 5.79
N GLY A 108 12.07 3.85 6.99
CA GLY A 108 12.03 2.42 7.31
C GLY A 108 13.08 1.55 6.61
N VAL A 109 14.08 2.14 5.95
CA VAL A 109 15.18 1.37 5.36
C VAL A 109 16.12 0.83 6.45
N GLU A 110 16.42 -0.46 6.37
CA GLU A 110 17.37 -1.14 7.24
C GLU A 110 18.02 -2.34 6.52
N ARG A 111 19.18 -2.80 7.02
CA ARG A 111 19.74 -4.11 6.67
C ARG A 111 18.92 -5.25 7.28
N GLN A 112 17.86 -5.64 6.58
CA GLN A 112 16.95 -6.72 6.98
C GLN A 112 16.82 -7.78 5.87
N TYR A 113 16.10 -8.87 6.13
CA TYR A 113 15.86 -9.89 5.11
C TYR A 113 14.99 -9.33 3.99
N CYS A 114 15.47 -9.44 2.75
CA CYS A 114 14.75 -9.01 1.55
C CYS A 114 14.34 -10.24 0.77
N GLY A 115 13.04 -10.57 0.79
CA GLY A 115 12.49 -11.74 0.10
C GLY A 115 12.83 -11.76 -1.39
N GLN A 116 12.69 -10.62 -2.07
CA GLN A 116 13.01 -10.47 -3.51
C GLN A 116 14.47 -10.89 -3.85
N LEU A 117 15.42 -10.66 -2.94
CA LEU A 117 16.84 -10.95 -3.15
C LEU A 117 17.33 -12.19 -2.40
N GLY A 118 16.46 -12.86 -1.64
CA GLY A 118 16.77 -14.05 -0.86
C GLY A 118 17.85 -13.87 0.21
N LYS A 119 18.16 -12.63 0.61
CA LYS A 119 19.29 -12.32 1.51
C LYS A 119 19.05 -11.08 2.36
N ARG A 120 19.86 -10.95 3.41
CA ARG A 120 19.92 -9.72 4.21
C ARG A 120 20.61 -8.60 3.41
N THR A 121 19.89 -7.51 3.18
CA THR A 121 20.39 -6.33 2.46
C THR A 121 19.64 -5.08 2.91
N SER A 122 20.09 -3.91 2.50
CA SER A 122 19.34 -2.68 2.72
C SER A 122 18.04 -2.71 1.91
N CYS A 123 16.90 -2.70 2.61
CA CYS A 123 15.58 -2.65 2.00
C CYS A 123 14.56 -2.02 2.96
N GLN A 124 13.44 -1.56 2.39
CA GLN A 124 12.19 -1.37 3.13
C GLN A 124 11.43 -2.70 3.14
N ALA A 125 10.63 -2.94 4.17
CA ALA A 125 9.65 -4.02 4.21
C ALA A 125 8.26 -3.41 4.34
N LEU A 126 7.30 -3.94 3.59
CA LEU A 126 5.91 -3.52 3.66
C LEU A 126 5.04 -4.75 3.92
N VAL A 127 4.09 -4.59 4.83
CA VAL A 127 3.03 -5.57 5.10
C VAL A 127 1.93 -5.34 4.07
N SER A 128 1.65 -6.36 3.27
CA SER A 128 0.67 -6.31 2.20
C SER A 128 -0.53 -7.21 2.52
N LEU A 129 -1.72 -6.73 2.17
CA LEU A 129 -2.96 -7.48 2.25
C LEU A 129 -3.58 -7.51 0.85
N THR A 130 -3.85 -8.72 0.36
CA THR A 130 -4.39 -8.96 -0.98
C THR A 130 -5.65 -9.81 -0.87
N LEU A 131 -6.77 -9.28 -1.35
CA LEU A 131 -8.00 -10.04 -1.47
C LEU A 131 -7.94 -10.83 -2.78
N ALA A 132 -7.96 -12.16 -2.69
CA ALA A 132 -7.84 -13.06 -3.82
C ALA A 132 -9.13 -13.87 -3.99
N GLY A 133 -9.76 -13.76 -5.15
CA GLY A 133 -10.99 -14.48 -5.49
C GLY A 133 -11.16 -14.51 -7.00
N ALA A 134 -11.87 -15.53 -7.51
CA ALA A 134 -12.11 -15.69 -8.94
C ALA A 134 -10.82 -15.59 -9.82
N GLU A 135 -9.71 -16.15 -9.33
CA GLU A 135 -8.38 -16.11 -9.98
C GLU A 135 -7.76 -14.70 -10.11
N VAL A 136 -8.32 -13.69 -9.43
CA VAL A 136 -7.84 -12.30 -9.47
C VAL A 136 -7.35 -11.88 -8.07
N PRO A 137 -6.07 -11.49 -7.93
CA PRO A 137 -5.54 -10.88 -6.72
C PRO A 137 -5.72 -9.36 -6.76
N MET A 138 -6.39 -8.80 -5.75
CA MET A 138 -6.62 -7.37 -5.58
C MET A 138 -5.91 -6.86 -4.31
N PRO A 139 -4.84 -6.05 -4.41
CA PRO A 139 -4.22 -5.43 -3.25
C PRO A 139 -5.20 -4.49 -2.56
N VAL A 140 -5.39 -4.67 -1.25
CA VAL A 140 -6.35 -3.91 -0.42
C VAL A 140 -5.70 -3.22 0.78
N GLY A 141 -4.43 -3.53 1.07
CA GLY A 141 -3.64 -2.86 2.09
C GLY A 141 -2.14 -2.95 1.79
N LEU A 142 -1.41 -1.88 2.12
CA LEU A 142 0.05 -1.85 2.03
C LEU A 142 0.58 -0.86 3.07
N ARG A 143 1.26 -1.37 4.11
CA ARG A 143 1.81 -0.55 5.19
C ARG A 143 3.29 -0.75 5.34
N LEU A 144 4.03 0.34 5.45
CA LEU A 144 5.46 0.30 5.70
C LEU A 144 5.72 -0.21 7.12
N PHE A 145 6.59 -1.20 7.27
CA PHE A 145 7.13 -1.59 8.56
C PHE A 145 8.25 -0.62 8.93
N LEU A 146 8.11 0.07 10.07
CA LEU A 146 9.12 0.95 10.62
C LEU A 146 9.95 0.19 11.67
N PRO A 147 11.23 -0.14 11.40
CA PRO A 147 12.04 -0.92 12.32
C PRO A 147 12.38 -0.17 13.61
N GLU A 148 12.77 -0.90 14.66
CA GLU A 148 13.19 -0.32 15.94
C GLU A 148 14.36 0.66 15.80
N THR A 149 15.26 0.42 14.84
CA THR A 149 16.37 1.34 14.54
C THR A 149 15.92 2.72 14.06
N TRP A 150 14.68 2.84 13.58
CA TRP A 150 14.05 4.11 13.22
C TRP A 150 13.28 4.69 14.40
N THR A 151 12.44 3.90 15.07
CA THR A 151 11.63 4.40 16.19
C THR A 151 12.47 4.79 17.41
N ALA A 152 13.67 4.25 17.54
CA ALA A 152 14.67 4.67 18.53
C ALA A 152 15.44 5.95 18.15
N ASP A 153 15.20 6.53 16.96
CA ASP A 153 15.83 7.77 16.46
C ASP A 153 14.74 8.76 16.01
N PRO A 154 14.11 9.49 16.95
CA PRO A 154 13.05 10.44 16.63
C PRO A 154 13.50 11.61 15.74
N GLU A 155 14.75 12.06 15.89
CA GLU A 155 15.30 13.14 15.06
C GLU A 155 15.36 12.74 13.58
N ARG A 156 15.80 11.51 13.31
CA ARG A 156 15.76 10.93 11.96
C ARG A 156 14.34 10.80 11.43
N CYS A 157 13.38 10.40 12.25
CA CYS A 157 11.97 10.30 11.86
C CYS A 157 11.40 11.67 11.47
N VAL A 158 11.65 12.71 12.27
CA VAL A 158 11.25 14.08 11.98
C VAL A 158 11.90 14.58 10.67
N ALA A 159 13.21 14.38 10.51
CA ALA A 159 13.93 14.81 9.30
C ALA A 159 13.39 14.12 8.02
N ALA A 160 12.90 12.89 8.14
CA ALA A 160 12.32 12.14 7.03
C ALA A 160 10.80 12.36 6.84
N GLY A 161 10.14 13.13 7.72
CA GLY A 161 8.71 13.42 7.67
C GLY A 161 7.81 12.25 8.07
N VAL A 162 8.27 11.36 8.96
CA VAL A 162 7.44 10.29 9.51
C VAL A 162 6.36 10.89 10.42
N PRO A 163 5.07 10.56 10.24
CA PRO A 163 4.02 11.00 11.14
C PRO A 163 4.29 10.58 12.59
N GLU A 164 4.02 11.47 13.56
CA GLU A 164 4.34 11.24 14.97
C GLU A 164 3.67 9.97 15.54
N ASP A 165 2.44 9.70 15.13
CA ASP A 165 1.65 8.53 15.49
C ASP A 165 2.19 7.21 14.89
N GLU A 166 3.00 7.30 13.85
CA GLU A 166 3.68 6.16 13.23
C GLU A 166 5.07 5.89 13.84
N VAL A 167 5.60 6.79 14.69
CA VAL A 167 6.88 6.58 15.41
C VAL A 167 6.68 5.70 16.65
N VAL A 168 6.19 4.49 16.43
CA VAL A 168 5.94 3.48 17.46
C VAL A 168 6.39 2.11 16.99
N ALA A 169 7.07 1.35 17.86
CA ALA A 169 7.51 0.01 17.53
C ALA A 169 6.31 -0.92 17.36
N ARG A 170 6.13 -1.48 16.16
CA ARG A 170 5.08 -2.46 15.87
C ARG A 170 5.68 -3.64 15.12
N SER A 171 5.39 -4.86 15.56
CA SER A 171 5.68 -6.05 14.76
C SER A 171 4.84 -6.06 13.49
N LYS A 172 5.33 -6.72 12.45
CA LYS A 172 4.59 -6.88 11.19
C LYS A 172 3.25 -7.58 11.38
N GLY A 173 3.17 -8.55 12.30
CA GLY A 173 1.92 -9.17 12.71
C GLY A 173 0.91 -8.19 13.31
N MET A 174 1.35 -7.22 14.11
CA MET A 174 0.46 -6.18 14.64
C MET A 174 -0.03 -5.21 13.55
N ILE A 175 0.83 -4.89 12.57
CA ILE A 175 0.44 -4.08 11.40
C ILE A 175 -0.60 -4.85 10.56
N ALA A 176 -0.37 -6.14 10.31
CA ALA A 176 -1.28 -6.98 9.55
C ALA A 176 -2.65 -7.11 10.22
N LEU A 177 -2.69 -7.32 11.54
CA LEU A 177 -3.94 -7.38 12.30
C LEU A 177 -4.70 -6.05 12.29
N ALA A 178 -3.99 -4.91 12.40
CA ALA A 178 -4.62 -3.59 12.31
C ALA A 178 -5.21 -3.31 10.92
N GLU A 179 -4.51 -3.69 9.85
CA GLU A 179 -5.04 -3.57 8.48
C GLU A 179 -6.20 -4.53 8.23
N LEU A 180 -6.16 -5.73 8.81
CA LEU A 180 -7.29 -6.66 8.78
C LEU A 180 -8.51 -6.07 9.50
N ASP A 181 -8.33 -5.44 10.66
CA ASP A 181 -9.41 -4.76 11.38
C ASP A 181 -10.02 -3.63 10.54
N ARG A 182 -9.17 -2.86 9.83
CA ARG A 182 -9.62 -1.82 8.89
C ARG A 182 -10.48 -2.40 7.76
N LEU A 183 -10.11 -3.57 7.22
CA LEU A 183 -10.87 -4.23 6.15
C LEU A 183 -12.20 -4.81 6.65
N LEU A 184 -12.20 -5.43 7.84
CA LEU A 184 -13.43 -5.90 8.49
C LEU A 184 -14.40 -4.73 8.77
N ALA A 185 -13.88 -3.60 9.26
CA ALA A 185 -14.67 -2.40 9.48
C ALA A 185 -15.22 -1.78 8.18
N ALA A 186 -14.53 -1.99 7.05
CA ALA A 186 -15.00 -1.61 5.72
C ALA A 186 -15.98 -2.62 5.10
N GLY A 187 -16.28 -3.73 5.79
CA GLY A 187 -17.23 -4.75 5.34
C GLY A 187 -16.69 -5.72 4.28
N VAL A 188 -15.36 -5.78 4.08
CA VAL A 188 -14.75 -6.68 3.10
C VAL A 188 -14.99 -8.14 3.52
N GLN A 189 -15.48 -8.95 2.57
CA GLN A 189 -15.88 -10.33 2.80
C GLN A 189 -14.82 -11.31 2.26
N PHE A 190 -14.40 -12.25 3.10
CA PHE A 190 -13.51 -13.35 2.74
C PHE A 190 -13.81 -14.57 3.64
N GLY A 191 -13.51 -15.77 3.14
CA GLY A 191 -13.76 -17.02 3.87
C GLY A 191 -12.57 -17.51 4.71
N ILE A 192 -11.35 -17.09 4.35
CA ILE A 192 -10.12 -17.52 5.00
C ILE A 192 -9.04 -16.44 4.94
N VAL A 193 -8.21 -16.38 5.98
CA VAL A 193 -6.95 -15.62 5.98
C VAL A 193 -5.81 -16.59 5.70
N LEU A 194 -4.96 -16.25 4.73
CA LEU A 194 -3.74 -17.01 4.42
C LEU A 194 -2.54 -16.12 4.73
N ALA A 195 -1.51 -16.68 5.36
CA ALA A 195 -0.26 -15.98 5.59
C ALA A 195 0.95 -16.89 5.37
N ASP A 196 2.12 -16.30 5.10
CA ASP A 196 3.34 -17.08 4.97
C ASP A 196 3.78 -17.71 6.33
N ALA A 197 4.76 -18.61 6.27
CA ALA A 197 5.29 -19.27 7.46
C ALA A 197 5.96 -18.29 8.46
N GLY A 198 6.41 -17.12 8.00
CA GLY A 198 6.98 -16.08 8.86
C GLY A 198 5.93 -15.51 9.81
N TYR A 199 4.73 -15.20 9.29
CA TYR A 199 3.57 -14.86 10.11
C TYR A 199 3.07 -16.07 10.92
N GLY A 200 2.99 -17.23 10.26
CA GLY A 200 2.52 -18.48 10.85
C GLY A 200 3.32 -18.95 12.06
N ALA A 201 4.60 -18.58 12.19
CA ALA A 201 5.41 -18.88 13.36
C ALA A 201 5.00 -18.10 14.63
N SER A 202 4.38 -16.92 14.48
CA SER A 202 4.02 -16.05 15.60
C SER A 202 2.74 -16.50 16.31
N ALA A 203 2.87 -16.96 17.56
CA ALA A 203 1.72 -17.36 18.37
C ALA A 203 0.74 -16.19 18.62
N ALA A 204 1.26 -14.99 18.85
CA ALA A 204 0.45 -13.79 19.06
C ALA A 204 -0.37 -13.44 17.80
N PHE A 205 0.21 -13.58 16.62
CA PHE A 205 -0.50 -13.34 15.36
C PHE A 205 -1.63 -14.35 15.15
N ARG A 206 -1.34 -15.65 15.30
CA ARG A 206 -2.36 -16.71 15.20
C ARG A 206 -3.49 -16.52 16.21
N HIS A 207 -3.15 -16.17 17.45
CA HIS A 207 -4.14 -15.87 18.48
C HIS A 207 -5.02 -14.68 18.09
N GLY A 208 -4.42 -13.60 17.60
CA GLY A 208 -5.17 -12.42 17.13
C GLY A 208 -6.15 -12.74 16.00
N LEU A 209 -5.81 -13.65 15.08
CA LEU A 209 -6.76 -14.12 14.06
C LEU A 209 -7.91 -14.94 14.68
N SER A 210 -7.61 -15.84 15.61
CA SER A 210 -8.61 -16.67 16.30
C SER A 210 -9.56 -15.84 17.18
N GLU A 211 -9.07 -14.81 17.88
CA GLU A 211 -9.92 -13.90 18.68
C GLU A 211 -10.95 -13.15 17.84
N ARG A 212 -10.64 -12.91 16.56
CA ARG A 212 -11.55 -12.30 15.59
C ARG A 212 -12.52 -13.31 14.96
N GLY A 213 -12.47 -14.57 15.38
CA GLY A 213 -13.33 -15.65 14.85
C GLY A 213 -13.04 -16.01 13.40
N LEU A 214 -11.83 -15.71 12.90
CA LEU A 214 -11.46 -15.96 11.51
C LEU A 214 -10.91 -17.36 11.32
N THR A 215 -11.27 -17.97 10.19
CA THR A 215 -10.58 -19.16 9.69
C THR A 215 -9.24 -18.74 9.09
N TRP A 216 -8.16 -19.43 9.46
CA TRP A 216 -6.82 -19.12 8.95
C TRP A 216 -6.00 -20.37 8.69
N ALA A 217 -5.05 -20.27 7.76
CA ALA A 217 -4.07 -21.31 7.42
C ALA A 217 -2.70 -20.69 7.14
#